data_AF-A0A381ZXL6-F1
#
_entry.id   AF-A0A381ZXL6-F1
#
_cell.length_a   1.000
_cell.length_b   1.000
_cell.length_c   1.000
_cell.angle_alpha   90.00
_cell.angle_beta   90.00
_cell.angle_gamma   90.00
#
_symmetry.space_group_name_H-M   'P 1'
#
loop_
_entity.id
_entity.type
_entity.pdbx_description
1 polymer ?
#
loop_
_entity_poly.entity_id
_entity_poly.type
_entity_poly.pdbx_seq_one_letter_code
_entity_poly.pdbx_strand_id
1 'polypeptide(L)'
;VFVFDQLRSRDIPIRVMTVFILCCMFLLTVSLWRLQVASGNDYRDRQENQSIRAVRLPATRGHILDRHQQPLAKNRLQFDVHMYIDELRPLFYTHYMRL
;
A
#
# COMPACT_ATOMS: atom_id res chain seq x y z
N VAL A 1 -7.31 -32.92 -15.91
CA VAL A 1 -7.75 -34.15 -16.61
C VAL A 1 -9.23 -34.46 -16.37
N PHE A 2 -9.71 -34.42 -15.12
CA PHE A 2 -11.11 -34.74 -14.75
C PHE A 2 -12.20 -33.86 -15.41
N VAL A 3 -11.96 -32.55 -15.56
CA VAL A 3 -12.92 -31.62 -16.19
C VAL A 3 -13.14 -31.96 -17.67
N PHE A 4 -12.08 -32.27 -18.41
CA PHE A 4 -12.16 -32.64 -19.83
C PHE A 4 -12.90 -33.97 -20.04
N ASP A 5 -12.80 -34.88 -19.07
CA ASP A 5 -13.51 -36.17 -19.09
C ASP A 5 -15.03 -35.99 -18.88
N GLN A 6 -15.42 -35.12 -17.94
CA GLN A 6 -16.83 -34.74 -17.74
C GLN A 6 -17.45 -34.02 -18.93
N LEU A 7 -16.69 -33.22 -19.69
CA LEU A 7 -17.18 -32.58 -20.92
C LEU A 7 -17.43 -33.58 -22.07
N ARG A 8 -16.71 -34.71 -22.09
CA ARG A 8 -16.84 -35.77 -23.10
C ARG A 8 -18.00 -36.72 -22.79
N SER A 9 -18.40 -36.85 -21.52
CA SER A 9 -19.43 -37.81 -21.12
C SER A 9 -20.77 -37.54 -21.83
N ARG A 10 -21.48 -38.62 -22.22
CA ARG A 10 -22.78 -38.55 -22.91
C ARG A 10 -23.91 -38.06 -22.01
N ASP A 11 -23.68 -38.02 -20.70
CA ASP A 11 -24.66 -37.59 -19.71
C ASP A 11 -24.82 -36.07 -19.74
N ILE A 12 -25.86 -35.64 -20.46
CA ILE A 12 -26.27 -34.24 -20.62
C ILE A 12 -26.30 -33.45 -19.30
N PRO A 13 -26.87 -33.94 -18.18
CA PRO A 13 -26.96 -33.14 -16.95
C PRO A 13 -25.58 -32.82 -16.34
N ILE A 14 -24.63 -33.75 -16.40
CA ILE A 14 -23.28 -33.56 -15.84
C ILE A 14 -22.54 -32.49 -16.65
N ARG A 15 -22.63 -32.57 -17.99
CA ARG A 15 -22.00 -31.58 -18.87
C ARG A 15 -22.51 -30.16 -18.64
N VAL A 16 -23.82 -30.01 -18.41
CA VAL A 16 -24.42 -28.69 -18.11
C VAL A 16 -23.90 -28.14 -16.78
N MET A 17 -23.83 -28.96 -15.73
CA MET A 17 -23.27 -28.55 -14.45
C MET A 17 -21.80 -28.14 -14.55
N THR A 18 -20.97 -28.92 -15.27
CA THR A 18 -19.55 -28.60 -15.43
C THR A 18 -19.36 -27.29 -16.19
N VAL A 19 -20.14 -27.03 -17.24
CA VAL A 19 -20.11 -25.75 -17.98
C VAL A 19 -20.55 -24.59 -17.09
N PHE A 20 -21.59 -24.77 -16.28
CA PHE A 20 -22.05 -23.76 -15.35
C PHE A 20 -20.97 -23.37 -14.33
N ILE A 21 -20.33 -24.36 -13.70
CA ILE A 21 -19.25 -24.14 -12.72
C ILE A 21 -18.07 -23.43 -13.37
N LEU A 22 -17.66 -23.84 -14.58
CA LEU A 22 -16.59 -23.18 -15.32
C LEU A 22 -16.92 -21.71 -15.63
N CYS A 23 -18.16 -21.42 -15.99
CA CYS A 23 -18.62 -20.05 -16.24
C CYS A 23 -18.53 -19.19 -14.96
N CYS A 24 -19.01 -19.71 -13.82
CA CYS A 24 -18.87 -19.02 -12.53
C CYS A 24 -17.39 -18.78 -12.16
N MET A 25 -16.52 -19.79 -12.36
CA MET A 25 -15.10 -19.66 -12.07
C MET A 25 -14.44 -18.60 -12.95
N PHE A 26 -14.80 -18.57 -14.24
CA PHE A 26 -14.30 -17.55 -15.17
C PHE A 26 -14.72 -16.13 -14.76
N LEU A 27 -15.98 -15.94 -14.36
CA LEU A 27 -16.47 -14.65 -13.85
C LEU A 27 -15.69 -14.18 -12.62
N LEU A 28 -15.40 -15.09 -11.68
CA LEU A 28 -14.58 -14.79 -10.51
C LEU A 28 -13.15 -14.40 -10.91
N THR A 29 -12.53 -15.10 -11.86
CA THR A 29 -11.19 -14.76 -12.36
C THR A 29 -11.16 -13.36 -12.98
N VAL A 30 -12.15 -13.00 -13.79
CA VAL A 30 -12.24 -11.65 -14.39
C VAL A 30 -12.44 -10.58 -13.32
N SER A 31 -13.29 -10.84 -12.33
CA SER A 31 -13.51 -9.93 -11.21
C SER A 31 -12.23 -9.70 -10.40
N LEU A 32 -11.51 -10.79 -10.09
CA LEU A 32 -10.22 -10.72 -9.40
C LEU A 32 -9.16 -9.99 -10.22
N TRP A 33 -9.08 -10.24 -11.53
CA TRP A 33 -8.17 -9.52 -12.42
C TRP A 33 -8.43 -8.01 -12.38
N ARG A 34 -9.70 -7.60 -12.42
CA ARG A 34 -10.07 -6.18 -12.28
C ARG A 34 -9.61 -5.59 -10.95
N LEU A 35 -9.82 -6.31 -9.84
CA LEU A 35 -9.45 -5.82 -8.51
C LEU A 35 -7.92 -5.74 -8.34
N GLN A 36 -7.20 -6.75 -8.80
CA GLN A 36 -5.76 -6.86 -8.59
C GLN A 36 -4.94 -6.04 -9.60
N VAL A 37 -5.32 -6.06 -10.88
CA VAL A 37 -4.52 -5.44 -11.95
C VAL A 37 -5.00 -4.03 -12.26
N ALA A 38 -6.31 -3.81 -12.38
CA ALA A 38 -6.83 -2.48 -12.74
C ALA A 38 -6.87 -1.51 -11.55
N SER A 39 -7.03 -2.02 -10.32
CA SER A 39 -7.11 -1.20 -9.10
C SER A 39 -5.98 -1.45 -8.10
N GLY A 40 -5.04 -2.36 -8.40
CA GLY A 40 -3.88 -2.62 -7.53
C GLY A 40 -3.00 -1.39 -7.27
N ASN A 41 -2.83 -0.50 -8.26
CA ASN A 41 -2.10 0.75 -8.05
C ASN A 41 -2.84 1.71 -7.10
N ASP A 42 -4.16 1.86 -7.26
CA ASP A 42 -4.99 2.77 -6.45
C ASP A 42 -5.14 2.26 -4.99
N TYR A 43 -5.08 0.94 -4.76
CA TYR A 43 -5.02 0.38 -3.40
C TYR A 43 -3.64 0.50 -2.75
N ARG A 44 -2.56 0.45 -3.54
CA ARG A 44 -1.19 0.65 -3.04
C ARG A 44 -0.99 2.09 -2.56
N ASP A 45 -1.47 3.07 -3.34
CA ASP A 45 -1.40 4.49 -3.00
C ASP A 45 -2.26 4.83 -1.76
N ARG A 46 -3.39 4.14 -1.56
CA ARG A 46 -4.20 4.27 -0.34
C ARG A 46 -3.55 3.63 0.87
N GLN A 47 -2.87 2.49 0.71
CA GLN A 47 -2.16 1.84 1.81
C GLN A 47 -0.98 2.71 2.31
N GLU A 48 -0.25 3.36 1.40
CA GLU A 48 0.82 4.30 1.76
C GLU A 48 0.28 5.51 2.53
N ASN A 49 -0.90 6.01 2.18
CA ASN A 49 -1.54 7.14 2.87
C ASN A 49 -2.29 6.77 4.16
N GLN A 50 -2.54 5.47 4.43
CA GLN A 50 -3.40 5.04 5.53
C GLN A 50 -2.70 4.90 6.88
N SER A 51 -1.42 5.22 7.02
CA SER A 51 -0.78 5.23 8.34
C SER A 51 -1.21 6.45 9.17
N ILE A 52 -2.43 6.44 9.71
CA ILE A 52 -2.86 7.41 10.72
C ILE A 52 -2.16 7.04 12.02
N ARG A 53 -0.99 7.62 12.26
CA ARG A 53 -0.23 7.45 13.50
C ARG A 53 -0.50 8.62 14.42
N ALA A 54 -1.04 8.35 15.61
CA ALA A 54 -1.19 9.37 16.64
C ALA A 54 0.22 9.85 17.08
N VAL A 55 0.59 11.06 16.67
CA VAL A 55 1.83 11.70 17.12
C VAL A 55 1.54 12.49 18.38
N ARG A 56 2.28 12.20 19.47
CA ARG A 56 2.22 13.04 20.67
C ARG A 56 2.89 14.37 20.36
N LEU A 57 2.15 15.47 20.45
CA LEU A 57 2.75 16.81 20.42
C LEU A 57 3.35 17.10 21.82
N PRO A 58 4.67 17.27 21.95
CA PRO A 58 5.27 17.64 23.22
C PRO A 58 4.82 19.05 23.61
N ALA A 59 4.53 19.26 24.88
CA ALA A 59 4.25 20.61 25.39
C ALA A 59 5.52 21.47 25.35
N THR A 60 5.40 22.69 24.84
CA THR A 60 6.48 23.69 24.86
C THR A 60 6.84 24.05 26.31
N ARG A 61 8.12 23.98 26.66
CA ARG A 61 8.60 24.43 27.98
C ARG A 61 8.46 25.95 28.11
N GLY A 62 8.00 26.41 29.28
CA GLY A 62 7.91 27.84 29.59
C GLY A 62 9.26 28.55 29.49
N HIS A 63 9.23 29.83 29.13
CA HIS A 63 10.44 30.65 29.05
C HIS A 63 10.93 31.00 30.46
N ILE A 64 12.23 30.87 30.69
CA ILE A 64 12.86 31.31 31.94
C ILE A 64 13.34 32.74 31.71
N LEU A 65 12.75 33.67 32.46
CA LEU A 65 13.03 35.10 32.38
C LEU A 65 13.79 35.53 33.65
N ASP A 66 14.70 36.51 33.51
CA ASP A 66 15.26 37.24 34.64
C ASP A 66 14.23 38.24 35.22
N ARG A 67 14.52 38.84 36.37
CA ARG A 67 13.72 39.89 37.03
C ARG A 67 13.39 41.10 36.14
N HIS A 68 14.17 41.33 35.09
CA HIS A 68 13.95 42.36 34.07
C HIS A 68 13.19 41.85 32.84
N GLN A 69 12.54 40.69 32.92
CA GLN A 69 11.86 40.01 31.81
C GLN A 69 12.77 39.61 30.63
N GLN A 70 14.09 39.57 30.83
CA GLN A 70 15.01 39.12 29.79
C GLN A 70 15.06 37.59 29.72
N PRO A 71 14.88 36.97 28.53
CA PRO A 71 14.87 35.52 28.40
C PRO A 71 16.27 34.91 28.54
N LEU A 72 16.46 34.11 29.58
CA LEU A 72 17.68 33.32 29.83
C LEU A 72 17.62 31.96 29.13
N ALA A 73 16.44 31.36 29.05
CA ALA A 73 16.20 30.13 28.30
C ALA A 73 14.85 30.19 27.56
N LYS A 74 14.90 29.96 26.25
CA LYS A 74 13.73 29.93 25.36
C LYS A 74 13.73 28.66 24.52
N ASN A 75 12.54 28.21 24.11
CA ASN A 75 12.46 27.13 23.13
C ASN A 75 12.90 27.66 21.75
N ARG A 76 13.67 26.87 21.01
CA ARG A 76 14.11 27.21 19.64
C ARG A 76 13.76 26.06 18.71
N LEU A 77 13.30 26.39 17.51
CA LEU A 77 13.07 25.40 16.47
C LEU A 77 14.41 24.80 16.05
N GLN A 78 14.46 23.47 15.97
CA GLN A 78 15.56 22.73 15.38
C GLN A 78 14.98 21.90 14.23
N PHE A 79 15.62 21.96 13.06
CA PHE A 79 15.24 21.20 11.89
C PHE A 79 16.27 20.10 11.68
N ASP A 80 15.82 18.85 11.78
CA ASP A 80 16.64 17.69 11.49
C ASP A 80 16.14 17.06 10.17
N VAL A 81 17.07 16.71 9.30
CA VAL A 81 16.77 16.04 8.02
C VAL A 81 17.02 14.55 8.20
N HIS A 82 15.96 13.76 8.03
CA HIS A 82 16.04 12.30 8.06
C HIS A 82 15.95 11.77 6.63
N MET A 83 16.93 10.96 6.22
CA MET A 83 16.93 10.26 4.93
C MET A 83 16.88 8.76 5.16
N TYR A 84 15.92 8.09 4.54
CA TYR A 84 15.81 6.64 4.54
C TYR A 84 16.46 6.09 3.28
N ILE A 85 17.45 5.19 3.45
CA ILE A 85 18.19 4.59 2.33
C ILE A 85 17.25 3.83 1.38
N ASP A 86 16.16 3.26 1.91
CA ASP A 86 15.20 2.48 1.12
C ASP A 86 14.46 3.35 0.08
N GLU A 87 14.14 4.61 0.41
CA GLU A 87 13.50 5.56 -0.51
C GLU A 87 14.46 6.09 -1.58
N LEU A 88 15.77 6.09 -1.30
CA LEU A 88 16.80 6.52 -2.25
C LEU A 88 17.10 5.44 -3.31
N ARG A 89 16.72 4.18 -3.05
CA ARG A 89 17.06 3.03 -3.91
C ARG A 89 16.66 3.22 -5.39
N PRO A 90 15.45 3.69 -5.75
CA PRO A 90 15.06 3.91 -7.15
C PRO A 90 15.88 5.01 -7.85
N LEU A 91 16.26 6.06 -7.10
CA LEU A 91 17.10 7.15 -7.59
C LEU A 91 18.53 6.68 -7.87
N PHE A 92 19.07 5.80 -7.01
CA PHE A 92 20.39 5.19 -7.25
C PHE A 92 20.39 4.30 -8.50
N TYR A 93 19.37 3.46 -8.70
CA TYR A 93 19.28 2.61 -9.89
C TYR A 93 19.23 3.41 -11.19
N THR A 94 18.47 4.51 -11.23
CA THR A 94 18.35 5.35 -12.43
C THR A 94 19.65 6.10 -12.78
N HIS A 95 20.46 6.46 -11.78
CA HIS A 95 21.69 7.24 -11.99
C HIS A 95 22.96 6.39 -12.16
N TYR A 96 23.09 5.28 -11.44
CA TYR A 96 24.35 4.51 -11.39
C TYR A 96 24.33 3.22 -12.21
N MET A 97 23.17 2.62 -12.48
CA MET A 97 23.09 1.41 -13.33
C MET A 97 22.85 1.73 -14.81
N ARG A 98 22.92 3.02 -15.19
CA ARG A 98 22.80 3.47 -16.58
C ARG A 98 24.17 3.71 -17.26
N LEU A 99 25.25 3.49 -16.52
CA LEU A 99 26.64 3.44 -16.99
C LEU A 99 27.04 1.97 -17.22
#